data_AF-A0A382JP59-F1
#
_entry.id   AF-A0A382JP59-F1
#
_cell.length_a   1.000
_cell.length_b   1.000
_cell.length_c   1.000
_cell.angle_alpha   90.00
_cell.angle_beta   90.00
_cell.angle_gamma   90.00
#
_symmetry.space_group_name_H-M   'P 1'
#
loop_
_entity.id
_entity.type
_entity.pdbx_description
1 polymer ?
#
loop_
_entity_poly.entity_id
_entity_poly.type
_entity_poly.pdbx_seq_one_letter_code
_entity_poly.pdbx_strand_id
1 'polypeptide(L)'
;MRIEMIKFILTETATKRLPGRWVTAWAIALGMLIVPGESLGQITITAKDMFGKEGQYYKMYSNFVGHFSEAAREEVDVFDYIGEAGEDQVWDFREGPEDETIRFDYVKPSAIDTDVEFEGATIVERATFDSSGRQKSLFLDVSAARGRDVYGFHDISIDEEDPAIPFSTRLNDFPAVIKFG
;
A
#
# COMPACT_ATOMS: atom_id res chain seq x y z
N MET A 1 4.30 -62.18 -16.19
CA MET A 1 4.68 -63.23 -15.23
C MET A 1 5.21 -62.54 -13.99
N ARG A 2 4.76 -63.03 -12.83
CA ARG A 2 4.95 -62.54 -11.46
C ARG A 2 6.43 -62.47 -11.02
N ILE A 3 6.67 -61.65 -9.96
CA ILE A 3 7.53 -61.97 -8.78
C ILE A 3 9.06 -61.82 -9.01
N GLU A 4 9.92 -61.33 -8.10
CA GLU A 4 9.80 -60.88 -6.70
C GLU A 4 11.04 -60.06 -6.30
N MET A 5 10.89 -59.32 -5.18
CA MET A 5 11.99 -58.77 -4.37
C MET A 5 12.89 -59.85 -3.78
N ILE A 6 14.18 -59.54 -3.62
CA ILE A 6 15.00 -60.10 -2.54
C ILE A 6 15.55 -58.94 -1.69
N LYS A 7 15.10 -58.91 -0.44
CA LYS A 7 15.73 -58.24 0.70
C LYS A 7 16.80 -59.22 1.23
N PHE A 8 17.93 -58.76 1.76
CA PHE A 8 18.53 -59.21 3.03
C PHE A 8 19.82 -58.40 3.31
N ILE A 9 19.78 -57.50 4.29
CA ILE A 9 20.38 -57.60 5.65
C ILE A 9 21.92 -57.42 5.69
N LEU A 10 22.28 -56.26 6.26
CA LEU A 10 23.33 -55.96 7.23
C LEU A 10 24.52 -56.92 7.39
N THR A 11 25.74 -56.38 7.30
CA THR A 11 26.73 -56.62 8.36
C THR A 11 27.68 -55.44 8.47
N GLU A 12 27.68 -54.84 9.65
CA GLU A 12 28.63 -53.84 10.12
C GLU A 12 29.89 -54.57 10.58
N THR A 13 31.06 -54.20 10.06
CA THR A 13 32.34 -54.49 10.70
C THR A 13 33.17 -53.21 10.75
N ALA A 14 33.09 -52.56 11.91
CA ALA A 14 34.17 -51.71 12.39
C ALA A 14 35.47 -52.54 12.45
N THR A 15 36.62 -51.94 12.17
CA THR A 15 37.60 -51.51 13.19
C THR A 15 38.96 -51.21 12.54
N LYS A 16 39.55 -50.08 12.93
CA LYS A 16 40.97 -49.82 13.25
C LYS A 16 41.57 -48.61 12.54
N ARG A 17 41.88 -47.60 13.35
CA ARG A 17 42.65 -46.39 13.04
C ARG A 17 44.15 -46.64 13.20
N LEU A 18 44.90 -45.72 12.56
CA LEU A 18 46.24 -45.14 12.85
C LEU A 18 47.35 -45.59 11.88
N PRO A 19 48.42 -44.78 11.69
CA PRO A 19 48.56 -43.31 11.79
C PRO A 19 49.43 -42.71 10.64
N GLY A 20 49.59 -41.38 10.61
CA GLY A 20 50.87 -40.77 10.20
C GLY A 20 50.97 -40.06 8.85
N ARG A 21 50.67 -38.76 8.90
CA ARG A 21 51.30 -37.61 8.21
C ARG A 21 51.44 -37.52 6.67
N TRP A 22 50.80 -36.46 6.16
CA TRP A 22 51.26 -35.44 5.18
C TRP A 22 51.52 -35.90 3.73
N VAL A 23 50.50 -35.73 2.87
CA VAL A 23 50.68 -35.23 1.49
C VAL A 23 49.55 -34.24 1.20
N THR A 24 49.91 -32.97 1.06
CA THR A 24 49.09 -31.91 0.49
C THR A 24 48.79 -32.20 -0.98
N ALA A 25 47.52 -32.24 -1.36
CA ALA A 25 47.10 -32.04 -2.74
C ALA A 25 45.76 -31.31 -2.75
N TRP A 26 45.79 -30.11 -3.31
CA TRP A 26 44.63 -29.29 -3.59
C TRP A 26 43.70 -30.01 -4.55
N ALA A 27 42.42 -30.10 -4.21
CA ALA A 27 41.34 -30.30 -5.17
C ALA A 27 40.22 -29.31 -4.84
N ILE A 28 40.22 -28.22 -5.60
CA ILE A 28 39.10 -27.28 -5.71
C ILE A 28 37.99 -28.02 -6.46
N ALA A 29 36.79 -28.10 -5.89
CA ALA A 29 35.57 -28.15 -6.68
C ALA A 29 34.32 -27.82 -5.83
N LEU A 30 33.81 -26.62 -6.06
CA LEU A 30 32.39 -26.28 -6.10
C LEU A 30 31.62 -26.35 -4.77
N GLY A 31 31.96 -25.42 -3.86
CA GLY A 31 30.93 -24.89 -2.97
C GLY A 31 29.93 -24.11 -3.82
N MET A 32 28.75 -24.70 -4.06
CA MET A 32 27.59 -23.92 -4.47
C MET A 32 27.37 -22.88 -3.37
N LEU A 33 27.79 -21.64 -3.62
CA LEU A 33 27.20 -20.49 -2.96
C LEU A 33 25.74 -20.49 -3.42
N ILE A 34 24.89 -21.14 -2.65
CA ILE A 34 23.50 -20.74 -2.56
C ILE A 34 23.61 -19.33 -1.97
N VAL A 35 23.71 -18.34 -2.86
CA VAL A 35 23.33 -16.98 -2.52
C VAL A 35 21.91 -17.15 -2.01
N PRO A 36 21.60 -16.87 -0.73
CA PRO A 36 20.22 -16.72 -0.34
C PRO A 36 19.71 -15.62 -1.25
N GLY A 37 18.92 -15.98 -2.27
CA GLY A 37 18.20 -15.01 -3.04
C GLY A 37 17.44 -14.19 -2.02
N GLU A 38 17.81 -12.93 -1.89
CA GLU A 38 17.03 -12.00 -1.11
C GLU A 38 15.64 -12.07 -1.72
N SER A 39 14.71 -12.70 -1.00
CA SER A 39 13.31 -12.47 -1.21
C SER A 39 13.16 -10.97 -0.99
N LEU A 40 13.24 -10.18 -2.06
CA LEU A 40 12.86 -8.77 -2.06
C LEU A 40 11.54 -8.73 -1.30
N GLY A 41 11.59 -8.21 -0.07
CA GLY A 41 10.50 -8.39 0.88
C GLY A 41 9.25 -7.81 0.29
N GLN A 42 8.27 -8.66 -0.03
CA GLN A 42 7.02 -8.21 -0.63
C GLN A 42 6.40 -7.14 0.28
N ILE A 43 6.38 -5.89 -0.19
CA ILE A 43 5.70 -4.81 0.50
C ILE A 43 4.21 -5.14 0.49
N THR A 44 3.66 -5.37 1.67
CA THR A 44 2.24 -5.62 1.87
C THR A 44 1.66 -4.40 2.55
N ILE A 45 0.81 -3.66 1.84
CA ILE A 45 0.07 -2.54 2.43
C ILE A 45 -1.27 -3.08 2.93
N THR A 46 -1.61 -2.76 4.16
CA THR A 46 -2.82 -3.22 4.85
C THR A 46 -3.66 -2.05 5.34
N ALA A 47 -4.89 -2.31 5.76
CA ALA A 47 -5.73 -1.29 6.40
C ALA A 47 -5.10 -0.64 7.66
N LYS A 48 -4.09 -1.28 8.28
CA LYS A 48 -3.37 -0.68 9.43
C LYS A 48 -2.43 0.44 9.01
N ASP A 49 -2.04 0.47 7.75
CA ASP A 49 -1.13 1.47 7.18
C ASP A 49 -1.93 2.70 6.69
N MET A 50 -3.26 2.64 6.73
CA MET A 50 -4.13 3.76 6.41
C MET A 50 -4.37 4.66 7.64
N PHE A 51 -4.44 5.96 7.41
CA PHE A 51 -5.08 6.87 8.35
C PHE A 51 -6.59 6.63 8.37
N GLY A 52 -7.21 6.69 9.54
CA GLY A 52 -8.62 6.32 9.67
C GLY A 52 -9.18 6.43 11.08
N LYS A 53 -8.52 7.19 11.96
CA LYS A 53 -9.02 7.46 13.32
C LYS A 53 -9.36 8.92 13.47
N GLU A 54 -10.45 9.18 14.16
CA GLU A 54 -10.88 10.54 14.49
C GLU A 54 -9.74 11.33 15.15
N GLY A 55 -9.55 12.57 14.71
CA GLY A 55 -8.51 13.47 15.20
C GLY A 55 -7.14 13.27 14.57
N GLN A 56 -6.95 12.24 13.72
CA GLN A 56 -5.78 12.17 12.84
C GLN A 56 -5.94 13.13 11.67
N TYR A 57 -4.81 13.60 11.14
CA TYR A 57 -4.76 14.37 9.91
C TYR A 57 -3.46 14.14 9.16
N TYR A 58 -3.47 14.38 7.85
CA TYR A 58 -2.27 14.51 7.02
C TYR A 58 -2.40 15.72 6.09
N LYS A 59 -1.28 16.15 5.51
CA LYS A 59 -1.24 17.21 4.49
C LYS A 59 -0.75 16.62 3.19
N MET A 60 -1.36 17.07 2.09
CA MET A 60 -0.93 16.78 0.74
C MET A 60 -0.57 18.10 0.05
N TYR A 61 0.55 18.11 -0.66
CA TYR A 61 0.91 19.21 -1.55
C TYR A 61 0.53 18.85 -2.98
N SER A 62 -0.01 19.81 -3.72
CA SER A 62 -0.53 19.58 -5.06
C SER A 62 -0.34 20.81 -5.95
N ASN A 63 -0.10 20.58 -7.23
CA ASN A 63 -0.22 21.60 -8.28
C ASN A 63 -1.68 21.81 -8.72
N PHE A 64 -2.61 21.06 -8.11
CA PHE A 64 -4.00 21.08 -8.45
C PHE A 64 -4.71 22.27 -7.76
N VAL A 65 -4.76 23.41 -8.46
CA VAL A 65 -5.48 24.62 -8.00
C VAL A 65 -6.98 24.55 -8.36
N GLY A 66 -7.42 23.56 -9.14
CA GLY A 66 -8.64 23.63 -9.96
C GLY A 66 -9.93 22.95 -9.47
N HIS A 67 -10.09 22.55 -8.20
CA HIS A 67 -11.41 22.02 -7.76
C HIS A 67 -12.37 23.14 -7.35
N PHE A 68 -11.82 24.27 -6.90
CA PHE A 68 -12.58 25.42 -6.43
C PHE A 68 -12.14 26.75 -7.07
N SER A 69 -11.25 26.68 -8.07
CA SER A 69 -10.81 27.85 -8.83
C SER A 69 -11.01 27.63 -10.32
N GLU A 70 -11.22 28.72 -11.04
CA GLU A 70 -11.22 28.75 -12.51
C GLU A 70 -9.81 28.77 -13.11
N ALA A 71 -8.76 28.60 -12.28
CA ALA A 71 -7.39 28.59 -12.76
C ALA A 71 -7.17 27.43 -13.74
N ALA A 72 -6.38 27.67 -14.79
CA ALA A 72 -6.06 26.66 -15.77
C ALA A 72 -5.40 25.46 -15.07
N ARG A 73 -5.92 24.26 -15.37
CA ARG A 73 -5.36 23.00 -14.88
C ARG A 73 -4.06 22.76 -15.63
N GLU A 74 -2.95 22.73 -14.93
CA GLU A 74 -1.70 22.20 -15.48
C GLU A 74 -1.71 20.69 -15.27
N GLU A 75 -2.12 19.95 -16.30
CA GLU A 75 -1.97 18.50 -16.32
C GLU A 75 -0.47 18.19 -16.46
N VAL A 76 0.14 17.72 -15.38
CA VAL A 76 1.50 17.20 -15.43
C VAL A 76 1.41 15.74 -15.85
N ASP A 77 1.89 15.43 -17.05
CA ASP A 77 2.03 14.06 -17.49
C ASP A 77 3.08 13.36 -16.62
N VAL A 78 2.63 12.39 -15.82
CA VAL A 78 3.51 11.63 -14.93
C VAL A 78 4.25 10.52 -15.65
N PHE A 79 4.04 10.28 -16.96
CA PHE A 79 4.71 9.20 -17.70
C PHE A 79 6.25 9.27 -17.56
N ASP A 80 6.82 10.47 -17.63
CA ASP A 80 8.27 10.70 -17.50
C ASP A 80 8.72 10.88 -16.04
N TYR A 81 7.78 10.94 -15.09
CA TYR A 81 8.03 10.99 -13.64
C TYR A 81 7.90 9.63 -12.95
N ILE A 82 7.40 8.61 -13.68
CA ILE A 82 7.61 7.23 -13.27
C ILE A 82 9.11 6.99 -13.43
N GLY A 83 9.84 7.08 -12.32
CA GLY A 83 11.29 6.89 -12.33
C GLY A 83 11.67 5.62 -13.08
N GLU A 84 12.82 5.68 -13.76
CA GLU A 84 13.43 4.49 -14.36
C GLU A 84 13.57 3.38 -13.31
N ALA A 85 13.61 2.11 -13.76
CA ALA A 85 13.85 0.98 -12.86
C ALA A 85 15.22 1.11 -12.18
N GLY A 86 15.26 1.78 -11.02
CA GLY A 86 16.42 1.87 -10.16
C GLY A 86 16.55 0.64 -9.26
N GLU A 87 17.79 0.33 -8.86
CA GLU A 87 18.05 -0.55 -7.71
C GLU A 87 17.30 0.01 -6.49
N ASP A 88 16.68 -0.88 -5.70
CA ASP A 88 15.86 -0.59 -4.51
C ASP A 88 15.14 0.78 -4.58
N GLN A 89 14.05 0.85 -5.33
CA GLN A 89 13.32 2.09 -5.59
C GLN A 89 12.94 2.85 -4.30
N VAL A 90 13.69 3.91 -4.00
CA VAL A 90 13.33 4.94 -3.03
C VAL A 90 12.66 6.05 -3.82
N TRP A 91 11.34 6.19 -3.65
CA TRP A 91 10.62 7.35 -4.15
C TRP A 91 11.14 8.61 -3.44
N ASP A 92 11.74 9.51 -4.20
CA ASP A 92 12.29 10.77 -3.69
C ASP A 92 11.29 11.90 -3.89
N PHE A 93 10.51 12.20 -2.84
CA PHE A 93 9.55 13.30 -2.81
C PHE A 93 10.13 14.59 -2.20
N ARG A 94 11.46 14.76 -2.20
CA ARG A 94 12.09 16.00 -1.69
C ARG A 94 11.77 17.23 -2.55
N GLU A 95 11.49 17.00 -3.83
CA GLU A 95 11.02 18.01 -4.77
C GLU A 95 9.63 17.60 -5.26
N GLY A 96 8.74 18.57 -5.43
CA GLY A 96 7.36 18.32 -5.80
C GLY A 96 6.55 19.62 -5.83
N PRO A 97 5.28 19.55 -6.24
CA PRO A 97 4.45 20.74 -6.34
C PRO A 97 4.09 21.26 -4.94
N GLU A 98 4.15 22.58 -4.75
CA GLU A 98 3.83 23.26 -3.49
C GLU A 98 2.69 24.28 -3.64
N ASP A 99 2.02 24.33 -4.81
CA ASP A 99 1.09 25.40 -5.16
C ASP A 99 -0.18 25.43 -4.28
N GLU A 100 -0.67 24.26 -3.87
CA GLU A 100 -1.80 24.09 -2.97
C GLU A 100 -1.43 23.12 -1.85
N THR A 101 -1.81 23.47 -0.62
CA THR A 101 -1.75 22.56 0.52
C THR A 101 -3.16 22.14 0.88
N ILE A 102 -3.41 20.84 0.89
CA ILE A 102 -4.70 20.26 1.26
C ILE A 102 -4.51 19.50 2.56
N ARG A 103 -5.25 19.90 3.59
CA ARG A 103 -5.30 19.19 4.87
C ARG A 103 -6.46 18.20 4.86
N PHE A 104 -6.15 16.94 5.12
CA PHE A 104 -7.15 15.88 5.27
C PHE A 104 -7.30 15.55 6.75
N ASP A 105 -8.46 15.86 7.33
CA ASP A 105 -8.81 15.52 8.71
C ASP A 105 -9.76 14.31 8.73
N TYR A 106 -9.60 13.44 9.72
CA TYR A 106 -10.54 12.38 10.00
C TYR A 106 -11.47 12.80 11.14
N VAL A 107 -12.77 12.92 10.83
CA VAL A 107 -13.80 13.42 11.74
C VAL A 107 -15.01 12.49 11.77
N LYS A 108 -15.90 12.66 12.76
CA LYS A 108 -17.18 11.94 12.77
C LYS A 108 -18.09 12.43 11.65
N PRO A 109 -19.01 11.59 11.12
CA PRO A 109 -20.03 12.02 10.17
C PRO A 109 -20.83 13.24 10.64
N SER A 110 -21.15 13.31 11.92
CA SER A 110 -21.86 14.45 12.53
C SER A 110 -21.10 15.78 12.53
N ALA A 111 -19.83 15.80 12.10
CA ALA A 111 -19.06 17.02 11.95
C ALA A 111 -19.25 17.69 10.58
N ILE A 112 -19.96 17.03 9.65
CA ILE A 112 -20.34 17.59 8.35
C ILE A 112 -21.77 18.09 8.45
N ASP A 113 -22.00 19.33 8.01
CA ASP A 113 -23.31 19.97 8.02
C ASP A 113 -24.12 19.49 6.82
N THR A 114 -24.82 18.38 6.99
CA THR A 114 -25.70 17.78 5.99
C THR A 114 -26.81 17.01 6.69
N ASP A 115 -28.02 17.03 6.13
CA ASP A 115 -29.18 16.25 6.58
C ASP A 115 -29.29 14.89 5.87
N VAL A 116 -28.36 14.62 4.95
CA VAL A 116 -28.29 13.35 4.21
C VAL A 116 -27.52 12.31 5.02
N GLU A 117 -28.14 11.15 5.20
CA GLU A 117 -27.54 10.01 5.87
C GLU A 117 -26.67 9.19 4.89
N PHE A 118 -25.45 8.88 5.31
CA PHE A 118 -24.52 8.02 4.58
C PHE A 118 -24.45 6.65 5.27
N GLU A 119 -25.44 5.81 5.02
CA GLU A 119 -25.62 4.53 5.75
C GLU A 119 -24.37 3.64 5.63
N GLY A 120 -23.79 3.28 6.78
CA GLY A 120 -22.60 2.44 6.88
C GLY A 120 -21.29 3.21 7.03
N ALA A 121 -21.27 4.53 6.82
CA ALA A 121 -20.10 5.35 7.12
C ALA A 121 -19.92 5.52 8.64
N THR A 122 -18.70 5.24 9.12
CA THR A 122 -18.34 5.37 10.54
C THR A 122 -17.43 6.56 10.80
N ILE A 123 -16.79 7.08 9.75
CA ILE A 123 -15.87 8.20 9.80
C ILE A 123 -15.94 8.99 8.48
N VAL A 124 -15.43 10.21 8.50
CA VAL A 124 -15.32 11.09 7.34
C VAL A 124 -13.88 11.53 7.17
N GLU A 125 -13.36 11.45 5.96
CA GLU A 125 -12.15 12.15 5.54
C GLU A 125 -12.57 13.50 4.93
N ARG A 126 -12.20 14.59 5.60
CA ARG A 126 -12.50 15.96 5.17
C ARG A 126 -11.26 16.63 4.64
N ALA A 127 -11.27 16.98 3.37
CA ALA A 127 -10.24 17.80 2.75
C ALA A 127 -10.57 19.29 2.95
N THR A 128 -9.61 20.07 3.45
CA THR A 128 -9.65 21.54 3.52
C THR A 128 -8.53 22.09 2.66
N PHE A 129 -8.88 22.96 1.73
CA PHE A 129 -7.93 23.59 0.80
C PHE A 129 -7.41 24.89 1.43
N ASP A 130 -6.10 24.99 1.67
CA ASP A 130 -5.51 26.12 2.40
C ASP A 130 -5.72 27.45 1.66
N SER A 131 -5.76 27.44 0.32
CA SER A 131 -5.97 28.66 -0.49
C SER A 131 -7.34 29.32 -0.31
N SER A 132 -8.39 28.54 -0.05
CA SER A 132 -9.78 29.02 -0.06
C SER A 132 -10.54 28.74 1.24
N GLY A 133 -10.03 27.84 2.08
CA GLY A 133 -10.75 27.29 3.23
C GLY A 133 -11.94 26.41 2.85
N ARG A 134 -12.22 26.19 1.56
CA ARG A 134 -13.33 25.33 1.11
C ARG A 134 -13.05 23.88 1.45
N GLN A 135 -14.14 23.14 1.62
CA GLN A 135 -14.10 21.76 2.09
C GLN A 135 -14.84 20.82 1.16
N LYS A 136 -14.34 19.59 1.08
CA LYS A 136 -15.06 18.44 0.56
C LYS A 136 -14.81 17.24 1.46
N SER A 137 -15.76 16.32 1.48
CA SER A 137 -15.76 15.21 2.44
C SER A 137 -16.08 13.88 1.78
N LEU A 138 -15.37 12.83 2.18
CA LEU A 138 -15.65 11.44 1.84
C LEU A 138 -16.18 10.71 3.06
N PHE A 139 -17.33 10.06 2.92
CA PHE A 139 -17.96 9.27 3.98
C PHE A 139 -17.52 7.81 3.84
N LEU A 140 -16.91 7.26 4.89
CA LEU A 140 -16.19 5.99 4.78
C LEU A 140 -16.27 5.11 6.04
N ASP A 141 -15.93 3.84 5.85
CA ASP A 141 -15.68 2.86 6.91
C ASP A 141 -14.33 2.19 6.64
N VAL A 142 -13.50 2.05 7.68
CA VAL A 142 -12.20 1.38 7.58
C VAL A 142 -12.20 0.14 8.46
N SER A 143 -11.99 -1.02 7.86
CA SER A 143 -11.92 -2.28 8.57
C SER A 143 -10.71 -3.11 8.14
N ALA A 144 -10.14 -3.87 9.08
CA ALA A 144 -9.05 -4.79 8.77
C ALA A 144 -9.45 -5.93 7.81
N ALA A 145 -10.75 -6.21 7.68
CA ALA A 145 -11.25 -7.31 6.85
C ALA A 145 -11.53 -6.87 5.40
N ARG A 146 -11.98 -5.64 5.19
CA ARG A 146 -12.38 -5.14 3.85
C ARG A 146 -11.47 -4.04 3.30
N GLY A 147 -10.70 -3.36 4.15
CA GLY A 147 -9.99 -2.14 3.79
C GLY A 147 -10.89 -0.93 3.99
N ARG A 148 -10.88 0.00 3.03
CA ARG A 148 -11.68 1.23 3.03
C ARG A 148 -12.86 1.09 2.07
N ASP A 149 -14.05 1.25 2.63
CA ASP A 149 -15.30 1.35 1.90
C ASP A 149 -15.78 2.81 1.93
N VAL A 150 -16.14 3.36 0.78
CA VAL A 150 -16.67 4.72 0.60
C VAL A 150 -18.16 4.64 0.28
N TYR A 151 -18.95 5.43 1.00
CA TYR A 151 -20.42 5.43 0.93
C TYR A 151 -20.98 6.67 0.23
N GLY A 152 -20.14 7.63 -0.13
CA GLY A 152 -20.54 8.84 -0.83
C GLY A 152 -19.64 10.01 -0.49
N PHE A 153 -20.02 11.19 -0.95
CA PHE A 153 -19.27 12.42 -0.71
C PHE A 153 -20.19 13.62 -0.46
N HIS A 154 -19.59 14.66 0.11
CA HIS A 154 -20.18 15.99 0.19
C HIS A 154 -19.24 17.00 -0.47
N ASP A 155 -19.64 17.59 -1.59
CA ASP A 155 -18.81 18.52 -2.36
C ASP A 155 -19.65 19.59 -3.09
N ILE A 156 -19.58 20.83 -2.58
CA ILE A 156 -20.29 21.99 -3.14
C ILE A 156 -19.77 22.44 -4.51
N SER A 157 -18.61 21.94 -4.98
CA SER A 157 -18.14 22.23 -6.35
C SER A 157 -18.87 21.40 -7.41
N ILE A 158 -19.51 20.31 -7.01
CA ILE A 158 -20.24 19.42 -7.91
C ILE A 158 -21.68 19.87 -8.05
N ASP A 159 -22.34 20.13 -6.92
CA ASP A 159 -23.70 20.63 -6.85
C ASP A 159 -23.80 21.55 -5.63
N GLU A 160 -24.11 22.83 -5.85
CA GLU A 160 -24.24 23.80 -4.76
C GLU A 160 -25.58 23.66 -4.02
N GLU A 161 -26.61 23.13 -4.68
CA GLU A 161 -27.95 22.95 -4.10
C GLU A 161 -28.03 21.62 -3.33
N ASP A 162 -27.51 20.54 -3.93
CA ASP A 162 -27.52 19.19 -3.36
C ASP A 162 -26.10 18.57 -3.27
N PRO A 163 -25.20 19.13 -2.43
CA PRO A 163 -23.79 18.74 -2.40
C PRO A 163 -23.53 17.33 -1.86
N ALA A 164 -24.50 16.74 -1.16
CA ALA A 164 -24.39 15.45 -0.49
C ALA A 164 -24.89 14.32 -1.40
N ILE A 165 -23.96 13.50 -1.89
CA ILE A 165 -24.23 12.44 -2.86
C ILE A 165 -23.89 11.07 -2.25
N PRO A 166 -24.88 10.37 -1.67
CA PRO A 166 -24.70 9.00 -1.19
C PRO A 166 -24.64 8.03 -2.38
N PHE A 167 -23.79 7.01 -2.27
CA PHE A 167 -23.68 5.98 -3.27
C PHE A 167 -24.73 4.89 -3.06
N SER A 168 -25.35 4.45 -4.16
CA SER A 168 -26.30 3.32 -4.13
C SER A 168 -25.64 1.99 -3.77
N THR A 169 -24.32 1.88 -3.95
CA THR A 169 -23.50 0.75 -3.49
C THR A 169 -22.16 1.29 -3.03
N ARG A 170 -21.69 0.82 -1.87
CA ARG A 170 -20.37 1.19 -1.35
C ARG A 170 -19.27 0.87 -2.36
N LEU A 171 -18.29 1.76 -2.47
CA LEU A 171 -17.10 1.58 -3.28
C LEU A 171 -15.94 1.11 -2.39
N ASN A 172 -15.34 -0.03 -2.67
CA ASN A 172 -14.09 -0.43 -2.02
C ASN A 172 -12.93 0.18 -2.81
N ASP A 173 -12.43 1.32 -2.34
CA ASP A 173 -11.38 2.08 -3.04
C ASP A 173 -9.97 1.69 -2.58
N PHE A 174 -9.86 1.09 -1.40
CA PHE A 174 -8.62 0.53 -0.88
C PHE A 174 -8.88 -0.84 -0.26
N PRO A 175 -8.48 -1.95 -0.90
CA PRO A 175 -8.74 -3.28 -0.36
C PRO A 175 -7.92 -3.55 0.91
N ALA A 176 -8.36 -4.51 1.73
CA ALA A 176 -7.70 -4.85 3.00
C ALA A 176 -6.21 -5.20 2.86
N VAL A 177 -5.81 -5.71 1.69
CA VAL A 177 -4.43 -6.11 1.38
C VAL A 177 -4.13 -5.73 -0.07
N ILE A 178 -3.08 -4.92 -0.26
CA ILE A 178 -2.45 -4.70 -1.56
C ILE A 178 -1.10 -5.40 -1.55
N LYS A 179 -0.89 -6.26 -2.53
CA LYS A 179 0.37 -6.98 -2.74
C LYS A 179 1.04 -6.42 -3.98
N PHE A 180 2.25 -5.91 -3.81
CA PHE A 180 3.12 -5.54 -4.93
C PHE A 180 4.03 -6.74 -5.26
N GLY A 181 4.20 -7.06 -6.54
CA GLY A 181 4.99 -8.23 -6.99
C GLY A 181 4.62 -8.70 -8.37
#